data_AF-A0A382M685-F1
#
_entry.id   AF-A0A382M685-F1
#
_cell.length_a   1.000
_cell.length_b   1.000
_cell.length_c   1.000
_cell.angle_alpha   90.00
_cell.angle_beta   90.00
_cell.angle_gamma   90.00
#
_symmetry.space_group_name_H-M   'P 1'
#
loop_
_entity.id
_entity.type
_entity.pdbx_description
1 polymer ?
#
loop_
_entity_poly.entity_id
_entity_poly.type
_entity_poly.pdbx_seq_one_letter_code
_entity_poly.pdbx_strand_id
1 'polypeptide(L)'
;MEPTKEKQNDAETLFYNRQAFKRFNQFKIDRTLNTLSPIDRLIFTTVPRLLHVNQEGLPGYVDEKNVPCGIMNFTMDHESLVAAEKLFPDIIIRRQANLNPVIHTALLMGSLGSIAQSKKSDLDYTLLVDNNSFTPEGLKLFQKKLNLIETWTWDNYHLETHFFINDHNEVRNNIFGESDSESTGSALAKLLKEEMYRTMIIVTGKIPYWLIAPVDCDDNRYAELIEMIQNNETLLKREEYIDM
;
A
#
# COMPACT_ATOMS: atom_id res chain seq x y z
N MET A 1 -35.66 12.76 7.80
CA MET A 1 -35.81 11.36 7.33
C MET A 1 -35.72 10.44 8.55
N GLU A 2 -36.28 9.23 8.50
CA GLU A 2 -36.12 8.28 9.62
C GLU A 2 -34.64 7.84 9.71
N PRO A 3 -34.01 7.85 10.90
CA PRO A 3 -32.58 7.56 11.07
C PRO A 3 -32.14 6.22 10.46
N THR A 4 -33.04 5.22 10.44
CA THR A 4 -32.78 3.89 9.90
C THR A 4 -32.66 3.87 8.37
N LYS A 5 -33.42 4.71 7.65
CA LYS A 5 -33.36 4.79 6.18
C LYS A 5 -32.10 5.51 5.71
N GLU A 6 -31.64 6.49 6.47
CA GLU A 6 -30.41 7.23 6.20
C GLU A 6 -29.19 6.33 6.36
N LYS A 7 -29.09 5.61 7.49
CA LYS A 7 -28.03 4.61 7.71
C LYS A 7 -27.99 3.51 6.65
N GLN A 8 -29.16 3.05 6.18
CA GLN A 8 -29.20 2.05 5.11
C GLN A 8 -28.64 2.61 3.79
N ASN A 9 -28.99 3.84 3.45
CA ASN A 9 -28.45 4.54 2.28
C ASN A 9 -26.93 4.74 2.38
N ASP A 10 -26.41 5.03 3.57
CA ASP A 10 -24.96 5.17 3.79
C ASP A 10 -24.20 3.87 3.57
N ALA A 11 -24.70 2.76 4.14
CA ALA A 11 -24.08 1.46 3.98
C ALA A 11 -24.05 1.03 2.49
N GLU A 12 -25.13 1.29 1.76
CA GLU A 12 -25.21 1.06 0.31
C GLU A 12 -24.24 1.96 -0.46
N THR A 13 -24.12 3.23 -0.08
CA THR A 13 -23.21 4.20 -0.70
C THR A 13 -21.74 3.82 -0.48
N LEU A 14 -21.35 3.48 0.76
CA LEU A 14 -20.00 3.02 1.09
C LEU A 14 -19.64 1.75 0.30
N PHE A 15 -20.58 0.80 0.20
CA PHE A 15 -20.38 -0.41 -0.60
C PHE A 15 -20.20 -0.09 -2.09
N TYR A 16 -21.05 0.78 -2.65
CA TYR A 16 -20.94 1.22 -4.04
C TYR A 16 -19.60 1.91 -4.30
N ASN A 17 -19.21 2.87 -3.47
CA ASN A 17 -17.96 3.62 -3.60
C ASN A 17 -16.75 2.70 -3.54
N ARG A 18 -16.75 1.71 -2.63
CA ARG A 18 -15.70 0.68 -2.60
C ARG A 18 -15.60 -0.07 -3.93
N GLN A 19 -16.73 -0.49 -4.50
CA GLN A 19 -16.72 -1.21 -5.78
C GLN A 19 -16.24 -0.33 -6.94
N ALA A 20 -16.66 0.93 -6.97
CA ALA A 20 -16.19 1.91 -7.94
C ALA A 20 -14.68 2.15 -7.82
N PHE A 21 -14.20 2.37 -6.58
CA PHE A 21 -12.77 2.53 -6.28
C PHE A 21 -11.97 1.30 -6.73
N LYS A 22 -12.37 0.07 -6.37
CA LYS A 22 -11.66 -1.15 -6.77
C LYS A 22 -11.52 -1.27 -8.29
N ARG A 23 -12.58 -0.95 -9.05
CA ARG A 23 -12.53 -0.94 -10.52
C ARG A 23 -11.58 0.12 -11.06
N PHE A 24 -11.61 1.33 -10.49
CA PHE A 24 -10.72 2.41 -10.90
C PHE A 24 -9.26 2.11 -10.57
N ASN A 25 -8.99 1.57 -9.38
CA ASN A 25 -7.65 1.17 -8.97
C ASN A 25 -7.11 0.05 -9.87
N GLN A 26 -7.93 -0.96 -10.19
CA GLN A 26 -7.53 -2.00 -11.14
C GLN A 26 -7.20 -1.42 -12.52
N PHE A 27 -8.01 -0.49 -13.02
CA PHE A 27 -7.71 0.20 -14.27
C PHE A 27 -6.34 0.93 -14.23
N LYS A 28 -5.98 1.55 -13.09
CA LYS A 28 -4.66 2.17 -12.93
C LYS A 28 -3.54 1.14 -12.88
N ILE A 29 -3.73 0.00 -12.21
CA ILE A 29 -2.77 -1.12 -12.23
C ILE A 29 -2.58 -1.62 -13.66
N ASP A 30 -3.65 -1.90 -14.40
CA ASP A 30 -3.60 -2.39 -15.78
C ASP A 30 -2.89 -1.40 -16.70
N ARG A 31 -3.16 -0.11 -16.55
CA ARG A 31 -2.46 0.96 -17.28
C ARG A 31 -0.97 0.95 -16.94
N THR A 32 -0.60 0.86 -15.66
CA THR A 32 0.79 0.81 -15.24
C THR A 32 1.49 -0.40 -15.83
N LEU A 33 0.94 -1.59 -15.65
CA LEU A 33 1.45 -2.83 -16.24
C LEU A 33 1.64 -2.67 -17.75
N ASN A 34 0.69 -2.08 -18.47
CA ASN A 34 0.77 -1.90 -19.93
C ASN A 34 1.92 -0.99 -20.41
N THR A 35 2.41 -0.09 -19.56
CA THR A 35 3.54 0.78 -19.89
C THR A 35 4.90 0.15 -19.57
N LEU A 36 4.93 -0.74 -18.57
CA LEU A 36 6.15 -1.41 -18.11
C LEU A 36 6.68 -2.40 -19.15
N SER A 37 8.01 -2.56 -19.18
CA SER A 37 8.64 -3.61 -19.96
C SER A 37 8.24 -5.00 -19.44
N PRO A 38 8.39 -6.08 -20.22
CA PRO A 38 8.00 -7.41 -19.76
C PRO A 38 8.68 -7.83 -18.44
N ILE A 39 9.94 -7.44 -18.22
CA ILE A 39 10.65 -7.77 -16.99
C ILE A 39 10.18 -6.91 -15.81
N ASP A 40 9.97 -5.61 -16.01
CA ASP A 40 9.48 -4.71 -14.96
C ASP A 40 8.06 -5.09 -14.52
N ARG A 41 7.22 -5.59 -15.43
CA ARG A 41 5.91 -6.17 -15.08
C ARG A 41 6.06 -7.35 -14.12
N LEU A 42 7.00 -8.26 -14.39
CA LEU A 42 7.26 -9.39 -13.50
C LEU A 42 7.73 -8.91 -12.13
N ILE A 43 8.62 -7.92 -12.10
CA ILE A 43 9.13 -7.33 -10.85
C ILE A 43 7.99 -6.67 -10.08
N PHE A 44 7.23 -5.77 -10.70
CA PHE A 44 6.08 -5.09 -10.11
C PHE A 44 5.09 -6.09 -9.48
N THR A 45 4.75 -7.15 -10.19
CA THR A 45 3.82 -8.19 -9.72
C THR A 45 4.42 -9.04 -8.58
N THR A 46 5.75 -9.14 -8.50
CA THR A 46 6.44 -10.00 -7.53
C THR A 46 6.84 -9.27 -6.24
N VAL A 47 7.11 -7.96 -6.30
CA VAL A 47 7.50 -7.13 -5.15
C VAL A 47 6.55 -7.31 -3.94
N PRO A 48 5.21 -7.29 -4.10
CA PRO A 48 4.29 -7.59 -2.99
C PRO A 48 4.60 -8.90 -2.25
N ARG A 49 4.97 -9.95 -2.99
CA ARG A 49 5.33 -11.25 -2.40
C ARG A 49 6.67 -11.21 -1.67
N LEU A 50 7.65 -10.46 -2.19
CA LEU A 50 8.93 -10.23 -1.53
C LEU A 50 8.79 -9.42 -0.24
N LEU A 51 7.89 -8.44 -0.20
CA LEU A 51 7.52 -7.71 1.02
C LEU A 51 6.77 -8.61 2.02
N HIS A 52 5.99 -9.57 1.53
CA HIS A 52 5.16 -10.43 2.36
C HIS A 52 5.96 -11.47 3.15
N VAL A 53 7.15 -11.87 2.69
CA VAL A 53 7.94 -12.95 3.32
C VAL A 53 9.38 -12.55 3.58
N ASN A 54 10.03 -13.17 4.56
CA ASN A 54 11.47 -13.13 4.78
C ASN A 54 11.99 -14.57 4.68
N GLN A 55 12.51 -14.95 3.51
CA GLN A 55 12.93 -16.32 3.19
C GLN A 55 14.26 -16.30 2.45
N GLU A 56 15.17 -17.18 2.85
CA GLU A 56 16.48 -17.36 2.22
C GLU A 56 16.35 -17.65 0.71
N GLY A 57 17.28 -17.09 -0.07
CA GLY A 57 17.30 -17.18 -1.53
C GLY A 57 16.42 -16.14 -2.24
N LEU A 58 15.58 -15.39 -1.52
CA LEU A 58 14.81 -14.30 -2.11
C LEU A 58 15.48 -12.93 -1.88
N PRO A 59 15.29 -11.98 -2.80
CA PRO A 59 15.65 -10.59 -2.57
C PRO A 59 14.98 -10.04 -1.32
N GLY A 60 15.71 -9.21 -0.57
CA GLY A 60 15.23 -8.69 0.70
C GLY A 60 15.32 -9.68 1.87
N TYR A 61 15.94 -10.85 1.71
CA TYR A 61 16.19 -11.74 2.84
C TYR A 61 17.17 -11.10 3.83
N VAL A 62 16.80 -11.11 5.10
CA VAL A 62 17.68 -10.75 6.21
C VAL A 62 17.80 -11.94 7.15
N ASP A 63 19.04 -12.41 7.36
CA ASP A 63 19.36 -13.53 8.23
C ASP A 63 19.35 -13.14 9.72
N GLU A 64 18.17 -12.76 10.19
CA GLU A 64 17.92 -12.37 11.58
C GLU A 64 16.58 -12.94 12.03
N LYS A 65 16.42 -13.12 13.35
CA LYS A 65 15.16 -13.60 13.91
C LYS A 65 14.12 -12.48 13.92
N ASN A 66 12.87 -12.84 13.66
CA ASN A 66 11.70 -11.95 13.76
C ASN A 66 11.80 -10.68 12.90
N VAL A 67 12.44 -10.76 11.72
CA VAL A 67 12.46 -9.65 10.74
C VAL A 67 11.02 -9.28 10.38
N PRO A 68 10.59 -8.03 10.65
CA PRO A 68 9.25 -7.59 10.29
C PRO A 68 9.03 -7.70 8.79
N CYS A 69 7.89 -8.27 8.40
CA CYS A 69 7.46 -8.40 7.01
C CYS A 69 5.95 -8.69 7.01
N GLY A 70 5.39 -8.89 5.82
CA GLY A 70 3.98 -9.24 5.70
C GLY A 70 3.11 -8.02 5.46
N ILE A 71 2.16 -8.22 4.55
CA ILE A 71 1.14 -7.24 4.19
C ILE A 71 -0.20 -7.74 4.70
N MET A 72 -0.95 -6.86 5.36
CA MET A 72 -2.29 -7.16 5.87
C MET A 72 -3.23 -7.51 4.70
N ASN A 73 -4.05 -8.54 4.89
CA ASN A 73 -4.97 -9.05 3.86
C ASN A 73 -4.29 -9.41 2.53
N PHE A 74 -3.00 -9.71 2.53
CA PHE A 74 -2.31 -10.13 1.31
C PHE A 74 -2.93 -11.41 0.76
N THR A 75 -3.21 -11.39 -0.53
CA THR A 75 -3.68 -12.55 -1.28
C THR A 75 -2.80 -12.71 -2.50
N MET A 76 -2.54 -13.97 -2.87
CA MET A 76 -1.85 -14.25 -4.12
C MET A 76 -2.89 -14.59 -5.17
N ASP A 77 -2.91 -13.80 -6.24
CA ASP A 77 -3.60 -14.18 -7.45
C ASP A 77 -2.70 -15.05 -8.34
N HIS A 78 -3.30 -15.56 -9.42
CA HIS A 78 -2.60 -16.44 -10.36
C HIS A 78 -1.44 -15.73 -11.05
N GLU A 79 -1.59 -14.45 -11.39
CA GLU A 79 -0.56 -13.68 -12.09
C GLU A 79 0.68 -13.47 -11.21
N SER A 80 0.48 -13.14 -9.93
CA SER A 80 1.56 -13.00 -8.94
C SER A 80 2.30 -14.31 -8.69
N LEU A 81 1.59 -15.44 -8.74
CA LEU A 81 2.23 -16.75 -8.63
C LEU A 81 3.11 -17.03 -9.83
N VAL A 82 2.59 -16.85 -11.05
CA VAL A 82 3.34 -17.08 -12.30
C VAL A 82 4.52 -16.12 -12.42
N ALA A 83 4.37 -14.85 -12.01
CA ALA A 83 5.44 -13.87 -12.05
C ALA A 83 6.60 -14.26 -11.11
N ALA A 84 6.28 -14.67 -9.88
CA ALA A 84 7.27 -15.12 -8.92
C ALA A 84 8.00 -16.39 -9.39
N GLU A 85 7.30 -17.36 -9.98
CA GLU A 85 7.91 -18.58 -10.53
C GLU A 85 8.82 -18.30 -11.72
N LYS A 86 8.52 -17.29 -12.55
CA LYS A 86 9.40 -16.87 -13.65
C LYS A 86 10.70 -16.23 -13.16
N LEU A 87 10.64 -15.45 -12.08
CA LEU A 87 11.81 -14.78 -11.50
C LEU A 87 12.63 -15.72 -10.61
N PHE A 88 11.97 -16.65 -9.92
CA PHE A 88 12.60 -17.55 -8.95
C PHE A 88 12.17 -19.01 -9.18
N PRO A 89 12.50 -19.61 -10.35
CA PRO A 89 12.01 -20.94 -10.74
C PRO A 89 12.45 -22.06 -9.78
N ASP A 90 13.57 -21.88 -9.10
CA ASP A 90 14.15 -22.89 -8.21
C ASP A 90 13.73 -22.73 -6.74
N ILE A 91 12.85 -21.76 -6.42
CA ILE A 91 12.49 -21.41 -5.05
C ILE A 91 10.98 -21.56 -4.83
N ILE A 92 10.61 -22.41 -3.87
CA ILE A 92 9.24 -22.46 -3.37
C ILE A 92 9.08 -21.37 -2.30
N ILE A 93 8.38 -20.28 -2.65
CA ILE A 93 8.14 -19.17 -1.74
C ILE A 93 7.00 -19.50 -0.77
N ARG A 94 7.31 -19.59 0.52
CA ARG A 94 6.39 -19.98 1.60
C ARG A 94 6.17 -18.83 2.57
N ARG A 95 4.91 -18.64 2.97
CA ARG A 95 4.55 -17.74 4.07
C ARG A 95 5.03 -18.32 5.40
N GLN A 96 5.57 -17.50 6.30
CA GLN A 96 5.94 -17.97 7.64
C GLN A 96 4.69 -18.35 8.46
N ALA A 97 4.78 -19.42 9.25
CA ALA A 97 3.64 -19.95 10.01
C ALA A 97 3.05 -18.93 11.00
N ASN A 98 3.90 -18.16 11.66
CA ASN A 98 3.52 -17.15 12.66
C ASN A 98 3.70 -15.72 12.14
N LEU A 99 3.46 -15.50 10.83
CA LEU A 99 3.59 -14.16 10.25
C LEU A 99 2.59 -13.20 10.91
N ASN A 100 3.12 -12.16 11.55
CA ASN A 100 2.38 -10.98 11.99
C ASN A 100 2.64 -9.82 11.01
N PRO A 101 1.73 -9.54 10.06
CA PRO A 101 1.95 -8.54 9.03
C PRO A 101 2.10 -7.13 9.61
N VAL A 102 3.13 -6.41 9.19
CA VAL A 102 3.40 -5.03 9.65
C VAL A 102 3.03 -3.95 8.61
N ILE A 103 2.89 -4.34 7.34
CA ILE A 103 2.49 -3.42 6.26
C ILE A 103 0.97 -3.44 6.18
N HIS A 104 0.33 -2.31 6.46
CA HIS A 104 -1.11 -2.16 6.29
C HIS A 104 -1.47 -2.08 4.80
N THR A 105 -0.72 -1.28 4.05
CA THR A 105 -0.96 -1.01 2.63
C THR A 105 0.35 -0.72 1.93
N ALA A 106 0.55 -1.31 0.75
CA ALA A 106 1.58 -0.89 -0.19
C ALA A 106 0.88 -0.17 -1.35
N LEU A 107 1.21 1.11 -1.52
CA LEU A 107 0.68 1.93 -2.60
C LEU A 107 1.82 2.55 -3.41
N LEU A 108 1.57 2.83 -4.67
CA LEU A 108 2.46 3.66 -5.47
C LEU A 108 1.99 5.10 -5.43
N MET A 109 2.93 6.03 -5.38
CA MET A 109 2.73 7.46 -5.59
C MET A 109 3.63 7.96 -6.74
N GLY A 110 3.34 9.12 -7.31
CA GLY A 110 4.21 9.79 -8.27
C GLY A 110 3.81 9.59 -9.74
N SER A 111 4.80 9.48 -10.63
CA SER A 111 4.55 9.53 -12.08
C SER A 111 3.73 8.33 -12.62
N LEU A 112 3.70 7.21 -11.90
CA LEU A 112 2.99 6.00 -12.28
C LEU A 112 1.46 6.18 -12.24
N GLY A 113 0.78 5.78 -13.32
CA GLY A 113 -0.67 5.97 -13.47
C GLY A 113 -1.09 7.41 -13.76
N SER A 114 -0.13 8.35 -13.90
CA SER A 114 -0.39 9.72 -14.35
C SER A 114 -0.26 9.85 -15.89
N ILE A 115 -0.55 11.04 -16.42
CA ILE A 115 -0.29 11.37 -17.84
C ILE A 115 1.22 11.39 -18.14
N ALA A 116 2.06 11.64 -17.13
CA ALA A 116 3.51 11.75 -17.25
C ALA A 116 4.25 10.41 -17.17
N GLN A 117 3.54 9.28 -17.03
CA GLN A 117 4.14 7.95 -16.95
C GLN A 117 4.95 7.63 -18.22
N SER A 118 6.18 7.16 -18.02
CA SER A 118 7.08 6.73 -19.09
C SER A 118 7.60 5.31 -18.86
N LYS A 119 8.32 4.74 -19.85
CA LYS A 119 8.97 3.43 -19.71
C LYS A 119 10.13 3.41 -18.71
N LYS A 120 10.57 4.57 -18.23
CA LYS A 120 11.63 4.74 -17.23
C LYS A 120 11.08 5.30 -15.92
N SER A 121 9.79 5.13 -15.66
CA SER A 121 9.21 5.60 -14.39
C SER A 121 9.65 4.68 -13.25
N ASP A 122 10.16 5.30 -12.20
CA ASP A 122 10.58 4.65 -10.96
C ASP A 122 9.36 4.02 -10.27
N LEU A 123 9.60 2.92 -9.54
CA LEU A 123 8.59 2.28 -8.69
C LEU A 123 8.68 2.80 -7.26
N ASP A 124 7.99 3.90 -6.98
CA ASP A 124 7.94 4.52 -5.65
C ASP A 124 6.81 3.94 -4.79
N TYR A 125 7.16 2.97 -3.95
CA TYR A 125 6.23 2.35 -3.01
C TYR A 125 6.18 3.12 -1.69
N THR A 126 5.02 3.68 -1.35
CA THR A 126 4.70 4.09 0.00
C THR A 126 4.10 2.90 0.76
N LEU A 127 4.75 2.51 1.84
CA LEU A 127 4.32 1.45 2.75
C LEU A 127 3.69 2.10 3.98
N LEU A 128 2.36 2.03 4.06
CA LEU A 128 1.64 2.46 5.25
C LEU A 128 1.79 1.40 6.33
N VAL A 129 2.26 1.84 7.49
CA VAL A 129 2.50 1.01 8.67
C VAL A 129 1.92 1.67 9.92
N ASP A 130 1.93 0.93 11.02
CA ASP A 130 1.77 1.48 12.37
C ASP A 130 3.13 1.39 13.08
N ASN A 131 3.71 2.52 13.47
CA ASN A 131 4.99 2.61 14.15
C ASN A 131 5.00 1.79 15.46
N ASN A 132 3.85 1.61 16.11
CA ASN A 132 3.73 0.76 17.31
C ASN A 132 3.94 -0.74 17.01
N SER A 133 3.92 -1.13 15.74
CA SER A 133 4.21 -2.50 15.31
C SER A 133 5.72 -2.82 15.25
N PHE A 134 6.59 -1.82 15.48
CA PHE A 134 8.04 -1.98 15.38
C PHE A 134 8.74 -1.67 16.70
N THR A 135 9.74 -2.49 17.01
CA THR A 135 10.83 -2.05 17.88
C THR A 135 11.84 -1.24 17.07
N PRO A 136 12.71 -0.42 17.70
CA PRO A 136 13.76 0.30 16.98
C PRO A 136 14.66 -0.62 16.14
N GLU A 137 15.00 -1.81 16.67
CA GLU A 137 15.75 -2.82 15.94
C GLU A 137 14.91 -3.44 14.81
N GLY A 138 13.63 -3.73 15.06
CA GLY A 138 12.71 -4.25 14.06
C GLY A 138 12.57 -3.33 12.86
N LEU A 139 12.45 -2.01 13.09
CA LEU A 139 12.39 -1.01 12.03
C LEU A 139 13.69 -1.00 11.20
N LYS A 140 14.86 -1.08 11.84
CA LYS A 140 16.16 -1.17 11.13
C LYS A 140 16.25 -2.44 10.27
N LEU A 141 15.79 -3.59 10.78
CA LEU A 141 15.76 -4.84 10.02
C LEU A 141 14.79 -4.76 8.83
N PHE A 142 13.63 -4.13 9.03
CA PHE A 142 12.66 -3.90 7.97
C PHE A 142 13.24 -2.98 6.89
N GLN A 143 13.84 -1.84 7.25
CA GLN A 143 14.53 -0.96 6.30
C GLN A 143 15.65 -1.69 5.55
N LYS A 144 16.45 -2.51 6.25
CA LYS A 144 17.50 -3.33 5.61
C LYS A 144 16.91 -4.27 4.56
N LYS A 145 15.78 -4.93 4.86
CA LYS A 145 15.05 -5.76 3.91
C LYS A 145 14.61 -4.96 2.68
N LEU A 146 14.05 -3.77 2.86
CA LEU A 146 13.61 -2.90 1.75
C LEU A 146 14.80 -2.52 0.85
N ASN A 147 15.90 -2.01 1.45
CA ASN A 147 17.09 -1.62 0.70
C ASN A 147 17.69 -2.77 -0.12
N LEU A 148 17.62 -4.01 0.39
CA LEU A 148 18.07 -5.20 -0.34
C LEU A 148 17.18 -5.51 -1.56
N ILE A 149 15.88 -5.20 -1.50
CA ILE A 149 14.98 -5.33 -2.66
C ILE A 149 15.31 -4.24 -3.68
N GLU A 150 15.49 -2.98 -3.25
CA GLU A 150 15.88 -1.87 -4.14
C GLU A 150 17.22 -2.15 -4.84
N THR A 151 18.21 -2.63 -4.09
CA THR A 151 19.52 -3.02 -4.64
C THR A 151 19.35 -4.13 -5.67
N TRP A 152 18.51 -5.14 -5.39
CA TRP A 152 18.27 -6.23 -6.32
C TRP A 152 17.60 -5.77 -7.63
N THR A 153 16.58 -4.90 -7.57
CA THR A 153 15.92 -4.40 -8.79
C THR A 153 16.87 -3.58 -9.64
N TRP A 154 17.71 -2.77 -9.00
CA TRP A 154 18.72 -1.97 -9.69
C TRP A 154 19.83 -2.83 -10.30
N ASP A 155 20.51 -3.65 -9.51
CA ASP A 155 21.70 -4.38 -9.94
C ASP A 155 21.40 -5.42 -11.04
N ASN A 156 20.19 -6.01 -11.02
CA ASN A 156 19.84 -7.09 -11.96
C ASN A 156 19.07 -6.59 -13.18
N TYR A 157 18.31 -5.50 -13.05
CA TYR A 157 17.35 -5.07 -14.08
C TYR A 157 17.43 -3.57 -14.41
N HIS A 158 18.24 -2.80 -13.69
CA HIS A 158 18.33 -1.34 -13.81
C HIS A 158 16.96 -0.66 -13.64
N LEU A 159 16.12 -1.22 -12.78
CA LEU A 159 14.82 -0.68 -12.42
C LEU A 159 14.94 0.06 -11.08
N GLU A 160 14.76 1.38 -11.13
CA GLU A 160 14.70 2.23 -9.94
C GLU A 160 13.42 1.90 -9.16
N THR A 161 13.60 1.50 -7.90
CA THR A 161 12.52 1.14 -6.98
C THR A 161 12.88 1.73 -5.62
N HIS A 162 11.92 2.40 -5.00
CA HIS A 162 12.09 3.03 -3.70
C HIS A 162 10.95 2.62 -2.76
N PHE A 163 11.28 2.38 -1.49
CA PHE A 163 10.30 2.11 -0.44
C PHE A 163 10.34 3.19 0.63
N PHE A 164 9.23 3.88 0.81
CA PHE A 164 9.02 4.89 1.83
C PHE A 164 8.15 4.30 2.94
N ILE A 165 8.68 4.22 4.16
CA ILE A 165 7.91 3.77 5.32
C ILE A 165 7.19 4.98 5.92
N ASN A 166 5.87 4.92 5.97
CA ASN A 166 5.04 6.00 6.48
C ASN A 166 4.07 5.47 7.53
N ASP A 167 4.07 6.08 8.71
CA ASP A 167 3.05 5.80 9.72
C ASP A 167 1.71 6.39 9.29
N HIS A 168 0.66 5.60 9.38
CA HIS A 168 -0.65 6.02 8.90
C HIS A 168 -1.24 7.19 9.73
N ASN A 169 -0.96 7.28 11.03
CA ASN A 169 -1.40 8.39 11.87
C ASN A 169 -0.55 9.65 11.59
N GLU A 170 0.72 9.50 11.28
CA GLU A 170 1.55 10.62 10.81
C GLU A 170 1.01 11.20 9.50
N VAL A 171 0.74 10.34 8.51
CA VAL A 171 0.11 10.75 7.24
C VAL A 171 -1.22 11.48 7.50
N ARG A 172 -2.03 10.99 8.45
CA ARG A 172 -3.27 11.67 8.91
C ARG A 172 -3.04 13.11 9.30
N ASN A 173 -1.98 13.35 10.04
CA ASN A 173 -1.62 14.66 10.56
C ASN A 173 -0.75 15.49 9.60
N ASN A 174 -0.58 15.06 8.34
CA ASN A 174 0.31 15.66 7.34
C ASN A 174 1.77 15.64 7.79
N ILE A 175 2.22 14.51 8.34
CA ILE A 175 3.62 14.29 8.74
C ILE A 175 4.21 13.24 7.79
N PHE A 176 5.30 13.61 7.10
CA PHE A 176 5.98 12.77 6.10
C PHE A 176 7.49 12.72 6.36
N GLY A 177 7.88 12.45 7.61
CA GLY A 177 9.28 12.31 8.03
C GLY A 177 10.01 13.64 8.24
N GLU A 178 11.33 13.66 8.00
CA GLU A 178 12.20 14.85 8.24
C GLU A 178 11.85 16.09 7.40
N SER A 179 10.87 15.98 6.50
CA SER A 179 10.35 17.06 5.68
C SER A 179 9.75 18.21 6.52
N ASP A 180 9.40 17.99 7.79
CA ASP A 180 8.54 18.91 8.57
C ASP A 180 9.28 19.89 9.50
N SER A 181 10.62 19.88 9.57
CA SER A 181 11.37 20.73 10.53
C SER A 181 11.63 22.18 10.07
N GLU A 182 11.25 22.55 8.85
CA GLU A 182 11.41 23.92 8.32
C GLU A 182 10.06 24.53 7.89
N SER A 183 9.97 25.87 7.84
CA SER A 183 8.74 26.62 7.46
C SER A 183 8.16 26.20 6.10
N THR A 184 9.01 25.70 5.20
CA THR A 184 8.70 25.10 3.89
C THR A 184 8.16 23.67 3.97
N GLY A 185 8.40 22.97 5.07
CA GLY A 185 8.04 21.58 5.30
C GLY A 185 6.55 21.32 5.40
N SER A 186 5.84 22.14 6.18
CA SER A 186 4.38 21.98 6.36
C SER A 186 3.56 22.17 5.07
N ALA A 187 4.05 23.01 4.15
CA ALA A 187 3.43 23.19 2.83
C ALA A 187 3.73 21.98 1.92
N LEU A 188 4.97 21.50 1.94
CA LEU A 188 5.39 20.31 1.19
C LEU A 188 4.62 19.06 1.63
N ALA A 189 4.45 18.84 2.94
CA ALA A 189 3.71 17.70 3.47
C ALA A 189 2.25 17.67 3.00
N LYS A 190 1.59 18.84 2.94
CA LYS A 190 0.23 18.95 2.40
C LYS A 190 0.17 18.68 0.89
N LEU A 191 1.18 19.14 0.13
CA LEU A 191 1.28 18.85 -1.30
C LEU A 191 1.52 17.36 -1.56
N LEU A 192 2.38 16.72 -0.77
CA LEU A 192 2.60 15.27 -0.84
C LEU A 192 1.31 14.50 -0.53
N LYS A 193 0.55 14.92 0.49
CA LYS A 193 -0.74 14.31 0.81
C LYS A 193 -1.77 14.50 -0.30
N GLU A 194 -1.83 15.69 -0.92
CA GLU A 194 -2.68 15.93 -2.09
C GLU A 194 -2.29 15.02 -3.26
N GLU A 195 -1.00 14.95 -3.58
CA GLU A 195 -0.49 14.10 -4.66
C GLU A 195 -0.80 12.63 -4.38
N MET A 196 -0.63 12.19 -3.14
CA MET A 196 -1.01 10.86 -2.68
C MET A 196 -2.49 10.61 -2.98
N TYR A 197 -3.42 11.45 -2.51
CA TYR A 197 -4.85 11.24 -2.75
C TYR A 197 -5.24 11.25 -4.23
N ARG A 198 -4.62 12.09 -5.05
CA ARG A 198 -4.92 12.19 -6.48
C ARG A 198 -4.31 11.06 -7.30
N THR A 199 -3.12 10.60 -6.95
CA THR A 199 -2.31 9.71 -7.81
C THR A 199 -2.12 8.32 -7.27
N MET A 200 -2.48 8.02 -6.02
CA MET A 200 -2.21 6.70 -5.44
C MET A 200 -2.75 5.55 -6.28
N ILE A 201 -1.99 4.46 -6.30
CA ILE A 201 -2.43 3.15 -6.77
C ILE A 201 -2.21 2.18 -5.62
N ILE A 202 -3.29 1.63 -5.08
CA ILE A 202 -3.19 0.61 -4.03
C ILE A 202 -2.78 -0.69 -4.71
N VAL A 203 -1.51 -1.10 -4.53
CA VAL A 203 -1.00 -2.35 -5.10
C VAL A 203 -1.53 -3.53 -4.31
N THR A 204 -1.52 -3.43 -2.97
CA THR A 204 -2.05 -4.46 -2.08
C THR A 204 -2.24 -3.92 -0.67
N GLY A 205 -3.10 -4.57 0.11
CA GLY A 205 -3.34 -4.26 1.52
C GLY A 205 -4.69 -3.58 1.76
N LYS A 206 -4.76 -2.77 2.81
CA LYS A 206 -5.97 -2.06 3.22
C LYS A 206 -6.28 -0.87 2.29
N ILE A 207 -7.55 -0.53 2.21
CA ILE A 207 -8.06 0.62 1.45
C ILE A 207 -8.19 1.82 2.40
N PRO A 208 -7.57 2.98 2.09
CA PRO A 208 -7.83 4.21 2.84
C PRO A 208 -9.31 4.59 2.87
N TYR A 209 -9.86 4.88 4.06
CA TYR A 209 -11.29 5.19 4.25
C TYR A 209 -11.77 6.35 3.37
N TRP A 210 -10.95 7.39 3.25
CA TRP A 210 -11.21 8.55 2.39
C TRP A 210 -11.64 8.19 0.96
N LEU A 211 -11.13 7.09 0.40
CA LEU A 211 -11.43 6.67 -0.99
C LEU A 211 -12.84 6.12 -1.18
N ILE A 212 -13.53 5.79 -0.08
CA ILE A 212 -14.90 5.27 -0.12
C ILE A 212 -15.90 6.22 0.55
N ALA A 213 -15.43 7.30 1.17
CA ALA A 213 -16.28 8.33 1.73
C ALA A 213 -17.09 9.04 0.62
N PRO A 214 -18.35 9.42 0.87
CA PRO A 214 -19.13 10.25 -0.05
C PRO A 214 -18.46 11.62 -0.28
N VAL A 215 -18.65 12.20 -1.46
CA VAL A 215 -18.01 13.49 -1.85
C VAL A 215 -18.48 14.66 -0.95
N ASP A 216 -19.76 14.67 -0.57
CA ASP A 216 -20.36 15.75 0.23
C ASP A 216 -20.21 15.49 1.75
N CYS A 217 -19.17 14.74 2.15
CA CYS A 217 -18.93 14.36 3.54
C CYS A 217 -18.09 15.42 4.26
N ASP A 218 -18.60 15.96 5.36
CA ASP A 218 -17.81 16.76 6.31
C ASP A 218 -17.10 15.88 7.34
N ASP A 219 -16.28 16.48 8.21
CA ASP A 219 -15.47 15.75 9.21
C ASP A 219 -16.34 14.96 10.21
N ASN A 220 -17.49 15.51 10.63
CA ASN A 220 -18.39 14.82 11.56
C ASN A 220 -19.01 13.60 10.89
N ARG A 221 -19.49 13.80 9.66
CA ARG A 221 -20.06 12.72 8.86
C ARG A 221 -19.05 11.63 8.54
N TYR A 222 -17.79 12.01 8.29
CA TYR A 222 -16.71 11.08 8.04
C TYR A 222 -16.48 10.17 9.25
N ALA A 223 -16.44 10.76 10.45
CA ALA A 223 -16.32 10.02 11.70
C ALA A 223 -17.49 9.03 11.91
N GLU A 224 -18.74 9.47 11.69
CA GLU A 224 -19.92 8.59 11.78
C GLU A 224 -19.84 7.40 10.80
N LEU A 225 -19.43 7.64 9.56
CA LEU A 225 -19.32 6.59 8.54
C LEU A 225 -18.21 5.57 8.88
N ILE A 226 -17.08 6.04 9.44
CA ILE A 226 -16.04 5.14 9.96
C ILE A 226 -16.59 4.30 11.10
N GLU A 227 -17.28 4.91 12.07
CA GLU A 227 -17.88 4.19 13.20
C GLU A 227 -18.87 3.12 12.74
N MET A 228 -19.67 3.39 11.70
CA MET A 228 -20.58 2.39 11.12
C MET A 228 -19.82 1.15 10.63
N ILE A 229 -18.67 1.33 9.98
CA ILE A 229 -17.82 0.21 9.53
C ILE A 229 -17.19 -0.51 10.73
N GLN A 230 -16.70 0.23 11.73
CA GLN A 230 -16.07 -0.33 12.93
C GLN A 230 -17.05 -1.13 13.80
N ASN A 231 -18.31 -0.71 13.85
CA ASN A 231 -19.39 -1.35 14.61
C ASN A 231 -20.10 -2.49 13.84
N ASN A 232 -19.63 -2.82 12.63
CA ASN A 232 -20.23 -3.82 11.75
C ASN A 232 -21.70 -3.50 11.36
N GLU A 233 -22.04 -2.22 11.23
CA GLU A 233 -23.35 -1.76 10.74
C GLU A 233 -23.44 -1.79 9.20
N THR A 234 -22.37 -2.22 8.52
CA THR A 234 -22.28 -2.34 7.06
C THR A 234 -21.76 -3.73 6.66
N LEU A 235 -21.82 -4.06 5.36
CA LEU A 235 -21.19 -5.27 4.82
C LEU A 235 -19.65 -5.16 4.68
N LEU A 236 -19.09 -3.99 4.99
CA LEU A 236 -17.66 -3.72 4.88
C LEU A 236 -16.94 -4.20 6.15
N LYS A 237 -15.86 -4.95 5.95
CA LYS A 237 -15.07 -5.50 7.04
C LYS A 237 -14.03 -4.47 7.49
N ARG A 238 -14.03 -4.10 8.78
CA ARG A 238 -13.11 -3.10 9.33
C ARG A 238 -11.63 -3.38 9.05
N GLU A 239 -11.22 -4.65 9.00
CA GLU A 239 -9.84 -5.05 8.71
C GLU A 239 -9.38 -4.75 7.28
N GLU A 240 -10.30 -4.47 6.36
CA GLU A 240 -9.99 -4.09 4.97
C GLU A 240 -9.61 -2.62 4.82
N TYR A 241 -9.72 -1.81 5.88
CA TYR A 241 -9.60 -0.36 5.79
C TYR A 241 -8.56 0.21 6.76
N ILE A 242 -8.03 1.37 6.38
CA ILE A 242 -7.09 2.17 7.17
C ILE A 242 -7.50 3.64 7.12
N ASP A 243 -7.30 4.36 8.21
CA ASP A 243 -7.48 5.81 8.26
C ASP A 243 -6.12 6.51 8.27
N MET A 244 -5.97 7.52 7.41
CA MET A 244 -4.72 8.24 7.13
C MET A 244 -4.97 9.63 6.56
#